data_AF-A0A974BNB8-F1
#
_entry.id   AF-A0A974BNB8-F1
#
_cell.length_a   1.000
_cell.length_b   1.000
_cell.length_c   1.000
_cell.angle_alpha   90.00
_cell.angle_beta   90.00
_cell.angle_gamma   90.00
#
_symmetry.space_group_name_H-M   'P 1'
#
loop_
_entity.id
_entity.type
_entity.pdbx_description
1 polymer ?
#
loop_
_entity_poly.entity_id
_entity_poly.type
_entity_poly.pdbx_seq_one_letter_code
_entity_poly.pdbx_strand_id
1 'polypeptide(L)'
;MIIKTNEVKYKDIKSDLNNLFKEAFFIDIESTGLSRVYSSIISITILLHEEGNYKIYQIFCEYKIDEQEALKYLKDLIKTKKYIITYNGNSFDLPFLEYKLQSYNINFNFNNFSKIDLYSLIRQFKNKIGTSDLKLKTIESYFNINRNDTLSGKDIITLYEAFRIEPRKEFSYLILQHNYEDVYNLPVLFNRITDLYDTVLFFNDFIAYVVNDDVTIRKDTLICKYNITTGCKTDYVHSSMNFNININNRTSKIEIKIPLGFYSDNKISEFYFIDNTDYNVKAYSAIEGIKKNLIPIKFNNSIFNNNVLNIIIHILNNVFTK
;
A
#
# COMPACT_ATOMS: atom_id res chain seq x y z
N MET A 1 9.48 8.73 -29.55
CA MET A 1 9.38 8.00 -28.27
C MET A 1 10.61 7.13 -28.09
N ILE A 2 11.24 7.19 -26.92
CA ILE A 2 12.36 6.31 -26.54
C ILE A 2 11.91 5.37 -25.44
N ILE A 3 12.20 4.07 -25.60
CA ILE A 3 12.00 3.06 -24.55
C ILE A 3 13.37 2.56 -24.10
N LYS A 4 13.60 2.57 -22.78
CA LYS A 4 14.74 1.90 -22.14
C LYS A 4 14.24 0.80 -21.23
N THR A 5 14.96 -0.31 -21.20
CA THR A 5 14.68 -1.44 -20.30
C THR A 5 15.97 -1.84 -19.62
N ASN A 6 15.92 -1.99 -18.30
CA ASN A 6 17.04 -2.51 -17.51
C ASN A 6 16.54 -3.63 -16.59
N GLU A 7 17.33 -4.70 -16.47
CA GLU A 7 17.13 -5.68 -15.41
C GLU A 7 17.67 -5.13 -14.09
N VAL A 8 16.91 -5.34 -13.01
CA VAL A 8 17.28 -4.92 -11.67
C VAL A 8 17.19 -6.09 -10.70
N LYS A 9 17.99 -6.03 -9.65
CA LYS A 9 18.03 -7.06 -8.61
C LYS A 9 17.76 -6.43 -7.27
N TYR A 10 16.79 -6.97 -6.56
CA TYR A 10 16.54 -6.62 -5.17
C TYR A 10 17.11 -7.70 -4.27
N LYS A 11 17.84 -7.25 -3.24
CA LYS A 11 18.23 -8.07 -2.11
C LYS A 11 17.29 -7.74 -0.95
N ASP A 12 17.03 -8.71 -0.08
CA ASP A 12 16.36 -8.48 1.21
C ASP A 12 14.89 -8.05 1.16
N ILE A 13 14.14 -8.45 0.12
CA ILE A 13 12.67 -8.34 0.12
C ILE A 13 12.08 -9.51 0.90
N LYS A 14 11.19 -9.24 1.87
CA LYS A 14 10.43 -10.26 2.61
C LYS A 14 9.71 -11.22 1.65
N SER A 15 9.66 -12.52 1.98
CA SER A 15 9.07 -13.56 1.13
C SER A 15 7.63 -13.25 0.69
N ASP A 16 6.80 -12.79 1.63
CA ASP A 16 5.38 -12.55 1.37
C ASP A 16 5.18 -11.36 0.43
N LEU A 17 5.99 -10.29 0.61
CA LEU A 17 6.02 -9.15 -0.30
C LEU A 17 6.57 -9.52 -1.66
N ASN A 18 7.58 -10.40 -1.73
CA ASN A 18 8.15 -10.84 -3.00
C ASN A 18 7.10 -11.55 -3.87
N ASN A 19 6.23 -12.36 -3.28
CA ASN A 19 5.12 -13.00 -4.00
C ASN A 19 4.14 -11.95 -4.55
N LEU A 20 3.76 -10.97 -3.73
CA LEU A 20 2.91 -9.86 -4.16
C LEU A 20 3.56 -9.07 -5.31
N PHE A 21 4.85 -8.74 -5.18
CA PHE A 21 5.58 -7.92 -6.15
C PHE A 21 5.69 -8.61 -7.51
N LYS A 22 5.72 -9.94 -7.55
CA LYS A 22 5.71 -10.69 -8.82
C LYS A 22 4.41 -10.48 -9.61
N GLU A 23 3.30 -10.33 -8.90
CA GLU A 23 1.97 -10.04 -9.47
C GLU A 23 1.67 -8.53 -9.57
N ALA A 24 2.61 -7.68 -9.17
CA ALA A 24 2.48 -6.23 -9.19
C ALA A 24 3.25 -5.57 -10.33
N PHE A 25 2.94 -4.28 -10.53
CA PHE A 25 3.87 -3.32 -11.11
C PHE A 25 3.93 -2.07 -10.24
N PHE A 26 5.09 -1.43 -10.21
CA PHE A 26 5.32 -0.14 -9.61
C PHE A 26 5.37 0.91 -10.71
N ILE A 27 4.81 2.09 -10.49
CA ILE A 27 4.74 3.12 -11.54
C ILE A 27 4.81 4.53 -10.95
N ASP A 28 5.45 5.41 -11.71
CA ASP A 28 5.50 6.86 -11.51
C ASP A 28 5.56 7.56 -12.88
N ILE A 29 4.93 8.73 -13.01
CA ILE A 29 4.95 9.53 -14.24
C ILE A 29 5.57 10.91 -14.03
N GLU A 30 6.24 11.38 -15.07
CA GLU A 30 6.57 12.80 -15.20
C GLU A 30 5.65 13.46 -16.21
N SER A 31 5.29 14.72 -15.96
CA SER A 31 4.37 15.45 -16.82
C SER A 31 4.77 16.92 -16.93
N THR A 32 4.32 17.59 -17.99
CA THR A 32 4.58 19.02 -18.20
C THR A 32 3.79 19.94 -17.26
N GLY A 33 3.13 19.38 -16.24
CA GLY A 33 2.37 20.12 -15.24
C GLY A 33 1.22 19.30 -14.64
N LEU A 34 0.56 19.87 -13.64
CA LEU A 34 -0.40 19.13 -12.81
C LEU A 34 -1.78 18.91 -13.45
N SER A 35 -2.10 19.60 -14.55
CA SER A 35 -3.43 19.48 -15.18
C SER A 35 -3.45 18.34 -16.19
N ARG A 36 -4.14 17.25 -15.86
CA ARG A 36 -4.36 16.13 -16.80
C ARG A 36 -4.98 16.54 -18.15
N VAL A 37 -5.73 17.65 -18.17
CA VAL A 37 -6.40 18.19 -19.37
C VAL A 37 -5.39 18.89 -20.29
N TYR A 38 -4.54 19.75 -19.73
CA TYR A 38 -3.71 20.68 -20.51
C TYR A 38 -2.24 20.24 -20.61
N SER A 39 -1.74 19.49 -19.65
CA SER A 39 -0.37 19.00 -19.59
C SER A 39 -0.22 17.68 -20.35
N SER A 40 1.00 17.35 -20.76
CA SER A 40 1.35 16.10 -21.45
C SER A 40 2.27 15.24 -20.60
N ILE A 41 2.32 13.94 -20.91
CA ILE A 41 3.25 13.00 -20.28
C ILE A 41 4.66 13.26 -20.82
N ILE A 42 5.63 13.38 -19.92
CA ILE A 42 7.07 13.46 -20.23
C ILE A 42 7.66 12.06 -20.23
N SER A 43 7.46 11.31 -19.14
CA SER A 43 7.90 9.92 -19.05
C SER A 43 6.98 9.08 -18.19
N ILE A 44 7.01 7.78 -18.44
CA ILE A 44 6.37 6.74 -17.62
C ILE A 44 7.46 5.75 -17.25
N THR A 45 7.72 5.57 -15.96
CA THR A 45 8.62 4.52 -15.48
C THR A 45 7.80 3.42 -14.83
N ILE A 46 8.05 2.17 -15.22
CA ILE A 46 7.36 0.99 -14.70
C ILE A 46 8.39 -0.03 -14.24
N LEU A 47 8.24 -0.57 -13.04
CA LEU A 47 8.98 -1.73 -12.57
C LEU A 47 8.03 -2.91 -12.40
N LEU A 48 8.39 -4.05 -12.97
CA LEU A 48 7.61 -5.28 -12.82
C LEU A 48 8.49 -6.52 -12.89
N HIS A 49 7.95 -7.65 -12.43
CA HIS A 49 8.59 -8.95 -12.59
C HIS A 49 8.10 -9.66 -13.85
N GLU A 50 9.01 -10.08 -14.73
CA GLU A 50 8.69 -10.81 -15.96
C GLU A 50 9.85 -11.75 -16.30
N GLU A 51 9.55 -12.95 -16.81
CA GLU A 51 10.55 -13.94 -17.21
C GLU A 51 11.55 -14.33 -16.09
N GLY A 52 11.14 -14.22 -14.83
CA GLY A 52 11.97 -14.57 -13.67
C GLY A 52 12.86 -13.44 -13.15
N ASN A 53 12.84 -12.27 -13.78
CA ASN A 53 13.63 -11.10 -13.39
C ASN A 53 12.75 -9.88 -13.11
N TYR A 54 13.23 -8.96 -12.27
CA TYR A 54 12.66 -7.62 -12.20
C TYR A 54 13.22 -6.76 -13.32
N LYS A 55 12.34 -6.08 -14.06
CA LYS A 55 12.69 -5.20 -15.16
C LYS A 55 12.05 -3.85 -14.94
N ILE A 56 12.84 -2.79 -15.15
CA ILE A 56 12.35 -1.41 -15.17
C ILE A 56 12.33 -0.89 -16.60
N TYR A 57 11.16 -0.41 -17.01
CA TYR A 57 10.87 0.15 -18.32
C TYR A 57 10.70 1.65 -18.16
N GLN A 58 11.42 2.43 -18.95
CA GLN A 58 11.28 3.88 -18.98
C GLN A 58 10.87 4.31 -20.37
N ILE A 59 9.68 4.88 -20.48
CA ILE A 59 9.09 5.33 -21.71
C ILE A 59 9.18 6.85 -21.71
N PHE A 60 10.02 7.41 -22.58
CA PHE A 60 10.20 8.86 -22.72
C PHE A 60 9.45 9.35 -23.95
N CYS A 61 8.52 10.29 -23.75
CA CYS A 61 7.83 10.99 -24.81
C CYS A 61 8.71 12.17 -25.24
N GLU A 62 9.32 12.08 -26.42
CA GLU A 62 10.12 13.18 -26.97
C GLU A 62 9.21 14.30 -27.49
N TYR A 63 8.03 13.90 -27.98
CA TYR A 63 7.01 14.79 -28.50
C TYR A 63 5.62 14.40 -27.98
N LYS A 64 4.69 15.35 -27.99
CA LYS A 64 3.29 15.11 -27.57
C LYS A 64 2.61 13.97 -28.36
N ILE A 65 2.99 13.76 -29.62
CA ILE A 65 2.42 12.70 -30.46
C ILE A 65 2.81 11.29 -29.96
N ASP A 66 3.90 11.16 -29.20
CA ASP A 66 4.35 9.89 -28.60
C ASP A 66 3.41 9.39 -27.50
N GLU A 67 2.65 10.29 -26.88
CA GLU A 67 1.84 10.01 -25.68
C GLU A 67 0.83 8.87 -25.92
N GLN A 68 0.23 8.80 -27.11
CA GLN A 68 -0.71 7.73 -27.45
C GLN A 68 -0.04 6.35 -27.53
N GLU A 69 1.14 6.26 -28.16
CA GLU A 69 1.88 5.00 -28.28
C GLU A 69 2.48 4.57 -26.94
N ALA A 70 2.93 5.52 -26.12
CA ALA A 70 3.39 5.26 -24.76
C ALA A 70 2.29 4.60 -23.90
N LEU A 71 1.05 5.07 -24.01
CA LEU A 71 -0.09 4.53 -23.27
C LEU A 71 -0.52 3.15 -23.77
N LYS A 72 -0.47 2.89 -25.08
CA LYS A 72 -0.72 1.54 -25.64
C LYS A 72 0.34 0.56 -25.13
N TYR A 73 1.60 0.95 -25.18
CA TYR A 73 2.70 0.15 -24.68
C TYR A 73 2.57 -0.14 -23.17
N LEU A 74 2.25 0.88 -22.36
CA LEU A 74 1.96 0.71 -20.94
C LEU A 74 0.86 -0.33 -20.70
N LYS A 75 -0.27 -0.20 -21.41
CA LYS A 75 -1.41 -1.12 -21.28
C LYS A 75 -1.00 -2.56 -21.54
N ASP A 76 -0.23 -2.81 -22.61
CA ASP A 76 0.20 -4.16 -22.97
C ASP A 76 1.18 -4.74 -21.95
N LEU A 77 2.03 -3.88 -21.38
CA LEU A 77 3.06 -4.26 -20.40
C LEU A 77 2.45 -4.71 -19.06
N ILE A 78 1.37 -4.06 -18.62
CA ILE A 78 0.78 -4.30 -17.27
C ILE A 78 -0.44 -5.25 -17.28
N LYS A 79 -0.86 -5.74 -18.44
CA LYS A 79 -2.14 -6.48 -18.62
C LYS A 79 -2.28 -7.75 -17.78
N THR A 80 -1.17 -8.36 -17.37
CA THR A 80 -1.15 -9.62 -16.59
C THR A 80 -1.03 -9.39 -15.09
N LYS A 81 -0.92 -8.13 -14.66
CA LYS A 81 -0.70 -7.78 -13.26
C LYS A 81 -2.02 -7.65 -12.49
N LYS A 82 -1.96 -7.89 -11.19
CA LYS A 82 -3.09 -7.76 -10.26
C LYS A 82 -2.98 -6.52 -9.39
N TYR A 83 -1.75 -6.14 -9.02
CA TYR A 83 -1.50 -5.02 -8.12
C TYR A 83 -0.82 -3.87 -8.85
N ILE A 84 -1.19 -2.65 -8.47
CA ILE A 84 -0.50 -1.43 -8.86
C ILE A 84 0.01 -0.75 -7.60
N ILE A 85 1.32 -0.48 -7.56
CA ILE A 85 2.00 0.12 -6.42
C ILE A 85 2.52 1.50 -6.84
N THR A 86 2.18 2.52 -6.07
CA THR A 86 2.57 3.92 -6.35
C THR A 86 2.96 4.64 -5.06
N TYR A 87 3.55 5.83 -5.19
CA TYR A 87 3.70 6.77 -4.09
C TYR A 87 2.84 8.01 -4.34
N ASN A 88 1.71 8.13 -3.65
CA ASN A 88 0.71 9.19 -3.88
C ASN A 88 0.07 9.17 -5.29
N GLY A 89 0.17 8.06 -6.01
CA GLY A 89 -0.31 7.95 -7.39
C GLY A 89 -1.84 7.89 -7.51
N ASN A 90 -2.55 7.52 -6.44
CA ASN A 90 -4.01 7.60 -6.41
C ASN A 90 -4.51 9.04 -6.57
N SER A 91 -3.73 10.02 -6.12
CA SER A 91 -4.08 11.44 -6.17
C SER A 91 -3.69 12.09 -7.50
N PHE A 92 -2.66 11.58 -8.18
CA PHE A 92 -2.05 12.23 -9.35
C PHE A 92 -1.89 11.29 -10.55
N ASP A 93 -0.96 10.34 -10.48
CA ASP A 93 -0.54 9.49 -11.61
C ASP A 93 -1.71 8.75 -12.26
N LEU A 94 -2.51 8.04 -11.48
CA LEU A 94 -3.60 7.22 -12.02
C LEU A 94 -4.73 8.08 -12.59
N PRO A 95 -5.22 9.13 -11.90
CA PRO A 95 -6.16 10.07 -12.49
C PRO A 95 -5.66 10.75 -13.78
N PHE A 96 -4.34 10.99 -13.89
CA PHE A 96 -3.72 11.56 -15.09
C PHE A 96 -3.72 10.56 -16.23
N LEU A 97 -3.17 9.35 -16.00
CA LEU A 97 -3.13 8.27 -16.99
C LEU A 97 -4.52 7.87 -17.48
N GLU A 98 -5.50 7.74 -16.58
CA GLU A 98 -6.88 7.39 -16.92
C GLU A 98 -7.51 8.44 -17.85
N TYR A 99 -7.33 9.72 -17.56
CA TYR A 99 -7.81 10.80 -18.42
C TYR A 99 -7.15 10.76 -19.80
N LYS A 100 -5.83 10.51 -19.87
CA LYS A 100 -5.12 10.42 -21.14
C LYS A 100 -5.58 9.23 -21.98
N LEU A 101 -5.70 8.05 -21.37
CA LEU A 101 -6.24 6.84 -22.02
C LEU A 101 -7.62 7.12 -22.62
N GLN A 102 -8.51 7.76 -21.87
CA GLN A 102 -9.83 8.17 -22.35
C GLN A 102 -9.74 9.15 -23.52
N SER A 103 -8.89 10.18 -23.43
CA SER A 103 -8.73 11.18 -24.50
C SER A 103 -8.23 10.62 -25.82
N TYR A 104 -7.48 9.51 -25.78
CA TYR A 104 -7.00 8.79 -26.96
C TYR A 104 -7.88 7.58 -27.36
N ASN A 105 -9.07 7.44 -26.75
CA ASN A 105 -9.99 6.30 -26.96
C ASN A 105 -9.35 4.92 -26.72
N ILE A 106 -8.42 4.83 -25.78
CA ILE A 106 -7.78 3.57 -25.39
C ILE A 106 -8.58 2.94 -24.24
N ASN A 107 -9.29 1.86 -24.52
CA ASN A 107 -10.07 1.15 -23.49
C ASN A 107 -9.14 0.49 -22.46
N PHE A 108 -9.13 1.02 -21.24
CA PHE A 108 -8.38 0.50 -20.10
C PHE A 108 -8.99 1.01 -18.79
N ASN A 109 -8.98 0.20 -17.73
CA ASN A 109 -9.58 0.55 -16.44
C ASN A 109 -8.68 0.15 -15.28
N PHE A 110 -8.10 1.15 -14.60
CA PHE A 110 -7.24 0.92 -13.42
C PHE A 110 -7.99 0.35 -12.22
N ASN A 111 -9.33 0.36 -12.20
CA ASN A 111 -10.12 -0.24 -11.12
C ASN A 111 -10.15 -1.78 -11.18
N ASN A 112 -9.55 -2.39 -12.19
CA ASN A 112 -9.34 -3.83 -12.24
C ASN A 112 -8.11 -4.28 -11.43
N PHE A 113 -7.32 -3.35 -10.90
CA PHE A 113 -6.14 -3.62 -10.08
C PHE A 113 -6.42 -3.30 -8.61
N SER A 114 -5.79 -4.07 -7.72
CA SER A 114 -5.68 -3.72 -6.30
C SER A 114 -4.62 -2.63 -6.15
N LYS A 115 -5.06 -1.43 -5.74
CA LYS A 115 -4.21 -0.23 -5.65
C LYS A 115 -3.53 -0.13 -4.29
N ILE A 116 -2.20 -0.13 -4.28
CA ILE A 116 -1.38 0.08 -3.09
C ILE A 116 -0.70 1.44 -3.24
N ASP A 117 -1.06 2.37 -2.37
CA ASP A 117 -0.44 3.70 -2.34
C ASP A 117 0.41 3.84 -1.07
N LEU A 118 1.72 3.86 -1.24
CA LEU A 118 2.68 3.89 -0.15
C LEU A 118 2.59 5.19 0.67
N TYR A 119 2.18 6.30 0.06
CA TYR A 119 1.93 7.56 0.77
C TYR A 119 0.78 7.38 1.78
N SER A 120 -0.26 6.66 1.37
CA SER A 120 -1.41 6.40 2.25
C SER A 120 -1.04 5.50 3.44
N LEU A 121 -0.18 4.49 3.23
CA LEU A 121 0.31 3.63 4.29
C LEU A 121 1.18 4.39 5.30
N ILE A 122 2.20 5.13 4.83
CA ILE A 122 3.10 5.88 5.73
C ILE A 122 2.38 7.02 6.46
N ARG A 123 1.33 7.60 5.86
CA ARG A 123 0.57 8.71 6.46
C ARG A 123 -0.09 8.34 7.80
N GLN A 124 -0.42 7.07 8.04
CA GLN A 124 -0.92 6.61 9.34
C GLN A 124 0.08 6.87 10.47
N PHE A 125 1.37 6.82 10.15
CA PHE A 125 2.46 7.04 11.10
C PHE A 125 2.97 8.48 11.12
N LYS A 126 2.33 9.42 10.43
CA LYS A 126 2.79 10.82 10.33
C LYS A 126 3.16 11.45 11.67
N ASN A 127 2.39 11.16 12.72
CA ASN A 127 2.61 11.73 14.06
C ASN A 127 3.64 10.94 14.88
N LYS A 128 4.04 9.75 14.42
CA LYS A 128 5.05 8.89 15.05
C LYS A 128 6.42 9.04 14.38
N ILE A 129 6.46 9.42 13.11
CA ILE A 129 7.70 9.67 12.36
C ILE A 129 8.06 11.17 12.42
N GLY A 130 9.29 11.48 12.82
CA GLY A 130 9.77 12.85 13.03
C GLY A 130 10.18 13.57 11.75
N THR A 131 9.40 13.49 10.67
CA THR A 131 9.72 14.12 9.38
C THR A 131 8.97 15.43 9.17
N SER A 132 9.55 16.36 8.39
CA SER A 132 8.93 17.66 8.07
C SER A 132 7.72 17.54 7.14
N ASP A 133 7.79 16.59 6.20
CA ASP A 133 6.71 16.23 5.30
C ASP A 133 6.78 14.73 4.96
N LEU A 134 5.83 14.29 4.13
CA LEU A 134 5.74 12.92 3.63
C LEU A 134 6.03 12.85 2.13
N LYS A 135 6.89 13.71 1.58
CA LYS A 135 7.33 13.56 0.19
C LYS A 135 8.20 12.32 0.05
N LEU A 136 8.24 11.73 -1.15
CA LEU A 136 8.97 10.49 -1.45
C LEU A 136 10.42 10.56 -0.95
N LYS A 137 11.18 11.56 -1.40
CA LYS A 137 12.57 11.80 -0.98
C LYS A 137 12.75 11.93 0.54
N THR A 138 11.80 12.59 1.22
CA THR A 138 11.84 12.78 2.67
C THR A 138 11.69 11.44 3.40
N ILE A 139 10.76 10.60 2.93
CA ILE A 139 10.51 9.28 3.54
C ILE A 139 11.60 8.27 3.17
N GLU A 140 12.14 8.31 1.95
CA GLU A 140 13.30 7.52 1.58
C GLU A 140 14.51 7.84 2.46
N SER A 141 14.78 9.13 2.67
CA SER A 141 15.84 9.59 3.59
C SER A 141 15.60 9.12 5.02
N TYR A 142 14.36 9.20 5.53
CA TYR A 142 14.00 8.68 6.85
C TYR A 142 14.33 7.19 7.01
N PHE A 143 14.16 6.39 5.95
CA PHE A 143 14.51 4.97 5.92
C PHE A 143 15.95 4.66 5.46
N ASN A 144 16.80 5.67 5.32
CA ASN A 144 18.17 5.56 4.81
C ASN A 144 18.25 4.88 3.42
N ILE A 145 17.26 5.15 2.56
CA ILE A 145 17.28 4.73 1.16
C ILE A 145 18.07 5.78 0.38
N ASN A 146 19.19 5.35 -0.19
CA ASN A 146 20.10 6.23 -0.92
C ASN A 146 19.51 6.69 -2.25
N ARG A 147 19.75 7.95 -2.59
CA ARG A 147 19.40 8.56 -3.87
C ARG A 147 20.58 9.35 -4.40
N ASN A 148 20.77 9.33 -5.71
CA ASN A 148 21.72 10.22 -6.37
C ASN A 148 21.02 11.46 -6.92
N ASP A 149 19.74 11.34 -7.25
CA ASP A 149 18.96 12.42 -7.85
C ASP A 149 18.59 13.52 -6.83
N THR A 150 19.02 14.74 -7.14
CA THR A 150 18.77 15.95 -6.36
C THR A 150 17.73 16.87 -6.97
N LEU A 151 17.20 16.53 -8.16
CA LEU A 151 16.27 17.39 -8.90
C LEU A 151 14.89 17.41 -8.24
N SER A 152 14.17 18.52 -8.41
CA SER A 152 12.75 18.63 -8.08
C SER A 152 11.91 18.43 -9.34
N GLY A 153 10.61 18.12 -9.18
CA GLY A 153 9.70 18.02 -10.33
C GLY A 153 9.61 19.32 -11.16
N LYS A 154 9.90 20.49 -10.58
CA LYS A 154 10.01 21.74 -11.35
C LYS A 154 11.22 21.74 -12.28
N ASP A 155 12.35 21.21 -11.80
CA ASP A 155 13.57 21.09 -12.60
C ASP A 155 13.36 20.12 -13.77
N ILE A 156 12.60 19.05 -13.56
CA ILE A 156 12.21 18.10 -14.62
C ILE A 156 11.45 18.81 -15.75
N ILE A 157 10.47 19.65 -15.40
CA ILE A 157 9.73 20.44 -16.39
C ILE A 157 10.67 21.37 -17.16
N THR A 158 11.55 22.11 -16.45
CA THR A 158 12.51 23.01 -17.10
C THR A 158 13.49 22.27 -18.02
N LEU A 159 14.00 21.11 -17.60
CA LEU A 159 14.85 20.26 -18.43
C LEU A 159 14.12 19.76 -19.67
N TYR A 160 12.84 19.41 -19.56
CA TYR A 160 12.05 18.94 -20.69
C TYR A 160 11.75 20.08 -21.69
N GLU A 161 11.46 21.28 -21.20
CA GLU A 161 11.32 22.47 -22.05
C GLU A 161 12.62 22.77 -22.80
N ALA A 162 13.77 22.71 -22.11
CA ALA A 162 15.07 22.87 -22.74
C ALA A 162 15.34 21.79 -23.79
N PHE A 163 15.02 20.52 -23.49
CA PHE A 163 15.12 19.40 -24.44
C PHE A 163 14.28 19.61 -25.71
N ARG A 164 13.08 20.20 -25.58
CA ARG A 164 12.22 20.48 -26.73
C ARG A 164 12.75 21.60 -27.63
N ILE A 165 13.51 22.53 -27.09
CA ILE A 165 14.15 23.61 -27.85
C ILE A 165 15.43 23.09 -28.52
N GLU A 166 16.27 22.40 -27.74
CA GLU A 166 17.53 21.85 -28.20
C GLU A 166 17.71 20.43 -27.60
N PRO A 167 17.41 19.38 -28.38
CA PRO A 167 17.50 18.00 -27.90
C PRO A 167 18.93 17.62 -27.52
N ARG A 168 19.18 17.50 -26.22
CA ARG A 168 20.46 17.05 -25.64
C ARG A 168 20.26 15.78 -24.83
N LYS A 169 21.16 14.81 -25.01
CA LYS A 169 21.06 13.50 -24.33
C LYS A 169 21.13 13.66 -22.81
N GLU A 170 21.89 14.64 -22.34
CA GLU A 170 22.06 14.99 -20.94
C GLU A 170 20.73 15.37 -20.27
N PHE A 171 19.86 16.13 -20.94
CA PHE A 171 18.56 16.50 -20.38
C PHE A 171 17.65 15.28 -20.24
N SER A 172 17.51 14.48 -21.31
CA SER A 172 16.72 13.24 -21.24
C SER A 172 17.28 12.24 -20.24
N TYR A 173 18.61 12.18 -20.08
CA TYR A 173 19.26 11.34 -19.08
C TYR A 173 18.90 11.76 -17.66
N LEU A 174 18.98 13.06 -17.33
CA LEU A 174 18.63 13.58 -16.01
C LEU A 174 17.14 13.37 -15.68
N ILE A 175 16.25 13.62 -16.65
CA ILE A 175 14.80 13.37 -16.49
C ILE A 175 14.54 11.89 -16.21
N LEU A 176 15.14 11.00 -17.00
CA LEU A 176 14.95 9.57 -16.83
C LEU A 176 15.61 9.06 -15.56
N GLN A 177 16.73 9.63 -15.11
CA GLN A 177 17.36 9.24 -13.84
C GLN A 177 16.47 9.58 -12.64
N HIS A 178 15.81 10.73 -12.65
CA HIS A 178 14.85 11.13 -11.61
C HIS A 178 13.70 10.12 -11.50
N ASN A 179 12.98 9.94 -12.60
CA ASN A 179 11.82 9.05 -12.67
C ASN A 179 12.21 7.56 -12.51
N TYR A 180 13.46 7.19 -12.84
CA TYR A 180 14.03 5.87 -12.51
C TYR A 180 14.07 5.66 -10.99
N GLU A 181 14.68 6.58 -10.23
CA GLU A 181 14.85 6.43 -8.79
C GLU A 181 13.51 6.46 -8.04
N ASP A 182 12.54 7.23 -8.53
CA ASP A 182 11.18 7.29 -7.96
C ASP A 182 10.42 5.98 -8.05
N VAL A 183 10.76 5.09 -8.98
CA VAL A 183 10.17 3.75 -9.10
C VAL A 183 11.08 2.67 -8.53
N TYR A 184 12.39 2.75 -8.82
CA TYR A 184 13.38 1.76 -8.41
C TYR A 184 13.41 1.54 -6.90
N ASN A 185 13.20 2.60 -6.12
CA ASN A 185 13.24 2.54 -4.66
C ASN A 185 11.94 2.04 -4.03
N LEU A 186 10.81 2.04 -4.74
CA LEU A 186 9.50 1.71 -4.17
C LEU A 186 9.39 0.31 -3.55
N PRO A 187 9.99 -0.77 -4.10
CA PRO A 187 9.97 -2.08 -3.46
C PRO A 187 10.65 -2.09 -2.09
N VAL A 188 11.80 -1.43 -1.99
CA VAL A 188 12.55 -1.31 -0.72
C VAL A 188 11.79 -0.42 0.26
N LEU A 189 11.24 0.70 -0.22
CA LEU A 189 10.42 1.59 0.57
C LEU A 189 9.17 0.88 1.10
N PHE A 190 8.48 0.10 0.27
CA PHE A 190 7.31 -0.66 0.71
C PHE A 190 7.71 -1.65 1.81
N ASN A 191 8.81 -2.39 1.65
CA ASN A 191 9.32 -3.27 2.70
C ASN A 191 9.53 -2.52 4.02
N ARG A 192 10.18 -1.36 4.00
CA ARG A 192 10.42 -0.51 5.19
C ARG A 192 9.14 0.03 5.81
N ILE A 193 8.17 0.45 4.99
CA ILE A 193 6.86 0.90 5.49
C ILE A 193 6.15 -0.27 6.18
N THR A 194 6.23 -1.49 5.64
CA THR A 194 5.62 -2.66 6.31
C THR A 194 6.27 -3.00 7.66
N ASP A 195 7.55 -2.64 7.88
CA ASP A 195 8.22 -2.82 9.17
C ASP A 195 7.62 -1.93 10.28
N LEU A 196 6.89 -0.87 9.94
CA LEU A 196 6.20 -0.02 10.92
C LEU A 196 4.90 -0.63 11.45
N TYR A 197 4.38 -1.64 10.77
CA TYR A 197 3.16 -2.34 11.19
C TYR A 197 3.52 -3.52 12.10
N ASP A 198 2.71 -3.78 13.11
CA ASP A 198 2.90 -4.93 14.00
C ASP A 198 2.75 -6.25 13.24
N THR A 199 1.83 -6.29 12.27
CA THR A 199 1.62 -7.46 11.39
C THR A 199 0.98 -7.03 10.07
N VAL A 200 1.35 -7.69 8.97
CA VAL A 200 0.67 -7.56 7.67
C VAL A 200 0.08 -8.91 7.30
N LEU A 201 -1.23 -8.94 7.07
CA LEU A 201 -1.97 -10.16 6.74
C LEU A 201 -2.35 -10.14 5.27
N PHE A 202 -1.97 -11.19 4.54
CA PHE A 202 -2.25 -11.34 3.12
C PHE A 202 -3.39 -12.33 2.90
N PHE A 203 -4.48 -11.87 2.28
CA PHE A 203 -5.60 -12.69 1.82
C PHE A 203 -5.73 -12.56 0.30
N ASN A 204 -6.53 -13.44 -0.32
CA ASN A 204 -6.68 -13.47 -1.79
C ASN A 204 -7.14 -12.11 -2.36
N ASP A 205 -8.14 -11.49 -1.72
CA ASP A 205 -8.79 -10.28 -2.26
C ASP A 205 -8.40 -8.99 -1.53
N PHE A 206 -7.70 -9.09 -0.40
CA PHE A 206 -7.24 -7.91 0.35
C PHE A 206 -6.03 -8.19 1.25
N ILE A 207 -5.38 -7.10 1.65
CA ILE A 207 -4.25 -7.08 2.58
C ILE A 207 -4.67 -6.23 3.77
N ALA A 208 -4.43 -6.70 4.99
CA ALA A 208 -4.67 -5.93 6.20
C ALA A 208 -3.36 -5.53 6.88
N TYR A 209 -3.26 -4.25 7.25
CA TYR A 209 -2.10 -3.70 7.92
C TYR A 209 -2.45 -3.42 9.40
N VAL A 210 -2.01 -4.32 10.29
CA VAL A 210 -2.38 -4.34 11.70
C VAL A 210 -1.45 -3.44 12.51
N VAL A 211 -2.05 -2.57 13.32
CA VAL A 211 -1.37 -1.77 14.35
C VAL A 211 -2.05 -2.03 15.69
N ASN A 212 -1.30 -2.50 16.67
CA ASN A 212 -1.82 -2.87 17.99
C ASN A 212 -2.49 -1.69 18.70
N ASP A 213 -1.98 -0.48 18.51
CA ASP A 213 -2.55 0.75 19.08
C ASP A 213 -3.92 1.13 18.49
N ASP A 214 -4.31 0.58 17.33
CA ASP A 214 -5.60 0.87 16.68
C ASP A 214 -6.74 -0.06 17.19
N VAL A 215 -6.60 -0.53 18.43
CA VAL A 215 -7.56 -1.36 19.15
C VAL A 215 -8.16 -0.55 20.29
N THR A 216 -9.49 -0.54 20.38
CA THR A 216 -10.23 0.15 21.45
C THR A 216 -11.31 -0.72 22.03
N ILE A 217 -11.55 -0.63 23.33
CA ILE A 217 -12.70 -1.28 23.98
C ILE A 217 -13.73 -0.20 24.31
N ARG A 218 -14.97 -0.39 23.86
CA ARG A 218 -16.10 0.47 24.19
C ARG A 218 -17.20 -0.39 24.80
N LYS A 219 -17.53 -0.13 26.07
CA LYS A 219 -18.41 -1.00 26.86
C LYS A 219 -17.86 -2.44 26.84
N ASP A 220 -18.66 -3.37 26.34
CA ASP A 220 -18.41 -4.80 26.19
C ASP A 220 -17.99 -5.17 24.75
N THR A 221 -17.45 -4.24 23.96
CA THR A 221 -17.07 -4.52 22.57
C THR A 221 -15.63 -4.12 22.30
N LEU A 222 -14.84 -5.07 21.78
CA LEU A 222 -13.54 -4.81 21.15
C LEU A 222 -13.77 -4.26 19.74
N ILE A 223 -13.14 -3.13 19.43
CA ILE A 223 -13.20 -2.49 18.12
C ILE A 223 -11.78 -2.36 17.59
N CYS A 224 -11.50 -3.11 16.53
CA CYS A 224 -10.23 -3.12 15.82
C CYS A 224 -10.39 -2.39 14.48
N LYS A 225 -9.55 -1.40 14.19
CA LYS A 225 -9.63 -0.61 12.94
C LYS A 225 -8.30 -0.64 12.21
N TYR A 226 -8.27 -1.25 11.03
CA TYR A 226 -7.04 -1.38 10.27
C TYR A 226 -7.16 -0.79 8.87
N ASN A 227 -6.05 -0.28 8.35
CA ASN A 227 -5.95 0.05 6.94
C ASN A 227 -5.91 -1.26 6.13
N ILE A 228 -6.50 -1.23 4.95
CA ILE A 228 -6.48 -2.36 4.02
C ILE A 228 -6.13 -1.92 2.61
N THR A 229 -5.62 -2.85 1.82
CA THR A 229 -5.62 -2.79 0.36
C THR A 229 -6.62 -3.81 -0.13
N THR A 230 -7.61 -3.42 -0.93
CA THR A 230 -8.61 -4.36 -1.46
C THR A 230 -8.93 -4.08 -2.93
N GLY A 231 -9.21 -5.14 -3.69
CA GLY A 231 -9.78 -5.07 -5.03
C GLY A 231 -11.31 -5.02 -5.05
N CYS A 232 -11.97 -5.06 -3.88
CA CYS A 232 -13.42 -5.04 -3.79
C CYS A 232 -14.00 -3.74 -4.36
N LYS A 233 -15.08 -3.85 -5.14
CA LYS A 233 -15.75 -2.70 -5.78
C LYS A 233 -16.78 -2.04 -4.89
N THR A 234 -17.31 -2.76 -3.90
CA THR A 234 -18.35 -2.32 -2.98
C THR A 234 -17.95 -2.59 -1.54
N ASP A 235 -18.46 -1.76 -0.62
CA ASP A 235 -18.33 -2.01 0.82
C ASP A 235 -18.81 -3.43 1.15
N TYR A 236 -18.21 -4.04 2.16
CA TYR A 236 -18.51 -5.40 2.58
C TYR A 236 -18.88 -5.43 4.05
N VAL A 237 -19.99 -6.10 4.37
CA VAL A 237 -20.46 -6.27 5.74
C VAL A 237 -20.68 -7.75 6.00
N HIS A 238 -20.09 -8.25 7.06
CA HIS A 238 -20.34 -9.58 7.59
C HIS A 238 -20.82 -9.46 9.02
N SER A 239 -22.00 -9.99 9.30
CA SER A 239 -22.55 -9.98 10.65
C SER A 239 -22.72 -11.40 11.16
N SER A 240 -22.22 -11.66 12.36
CA SER A 240 -22.35 -12.94 13.06
C SER A 240 -22.67 -12.68 14.53
N MET A 241 -23.04 -13.74 15.27
CA MET A 241 -23.32 -13.64 16.70
C MET A 241 -22.09 -13.18 17.51
N ASN A 242 -20.90 -13.57 17.06
CA ASN A 242 -19.67 -13.43 17.83
C ASN A 242 -18.74 -12.34 17.28
N PHE A 243 -18.98 -11.84 16.06
CA PHE A 243 -18.23 -10.72 15.52
C PHE A 243 -18.97 -10.07 14.34
N ASN A 244 -18.68 -8.81 14.09
CA ASN A 244 -19.10 -8.10 12.88
C ASN A 244 -17.88 -7.51 12.18
N ILE A 245 -17.83 -7.61 10.85
CA ILE A 245 -16.81 -6.99 10.00
C ILE A 245 -17.50 -5.97 9.11
N ASN A 246 -16.90 -4.78 9.01
CA ASN A 246 -17.27 -3.77 8.05
C ASN A 246 -16.03 -3.30 7.30
N ILE A 247 -16.01 -3.49 5.98
CA ILE A 247 -15.00 -2.98 5.08
C ILE A 247 -15.58 -1.79 4.34
N ASN A 248 -14.91 -0.64 4.49
CA ASN A 248 -15.23 0.58 3.76
C ASN A 248 -14.18 0.82 2.68
N ASN A 249 -14.58 0.66 1.41
CA ASN A 249 -13.64 0.78 0.29
C ASN A 249 -13.16 2.20 0.06
N ARG A 250 -14.05 3.18 0.26
CA ARG A 250 -13.74 4.60 0.06
C ARG A 250 -12.61 5.08 0.98
N THR A 251 -12.60 4.60 2.22
CA THR A 251 -11.56 4.93 3.21
C THR A 251 -10.46 3.89 3.27
N SER A 252 -10.62 2.76 2.57
CA SER A 252 -9.71 1.62 2.57
C SER A 252 -9.42 1.13 4.00
N LYS A 253 -10.49 0.93 4.77
CA LYS A 253 -10.43 0.49 6.17
C LYS A 253 -11.33 -0.70 6.43
N ILE A 254 -10.87 -1.56 7.34
CA ILE A 254 -11.67 -2.62 7.96
C ILE A 254 -11.93 -2.27 9.43
N GLU A 255 -13.16 -2.44 9.88
CA GLU A 255 -13.58 -2.38 11.27
C GLU A 255 -14.09 -3.76 11.69
N ILE A 256 -13.47 -4.35 12.71
CA ILE A 256 -13.89 -5.62 13.30
C ILE A 256 -14.41 -5.32 14.71
N LYS A 257 -15.64 -5.73 14.99
CA LYS A 257 -16.29 -5.60 16.30
C LYS A 257 -16.51 -6.98 16.90
N ILE A 258 -16.06 -7.17 18.13
CA ILE A 258 -16.13 -8.46 18.83
C ILE A 258 -16.74 -8.21 20.21
N PRO A 259 -17.89 -8.81 20.55
CA PRO A 259 -18.44 -8.79 21.90
C PRO A 259 -17.47 -9.46 22.89
N LEU A 260 -17.36 -8.90 24.08
CA LEU A 260 -16.47 -9.32 25.15
C LEU A 260 -17.28 -9.67 26.40
N GLY A 261 -16.85 -10.71 27.11
CA GLY A 261 -17.18 -10.88 28.52
C GLY A 261 -16.45 -9.84 29.36
N PHE A 262 -17.09 -9.40 30.45
CA PHE A 262 -16.52 -8.47 31.40
C PHE A 262 -16.66 -9.01 32.83
N TYR A 263 -15.60 -8.85 33.63
CA TYR A 263 -15.58 -9.15 35.05
C TYR A 263 -14.80 -8.08 35.81
N SER A 264 -15.26 -7.75 37.00
CA SER A 264 -14.53 -6.95 37.96
C SER A 264 -14.90 -7.36 39.39
N ASP A 265 -13.97 -7.16 40.32
CA ASP A 265 -14.16 -7.33 41.76
C ASP A 265 -13.22 -6.39 42.55
N ASN A 266 -13.10 -6.61 43.86
CA ASN A 266 -12.27 -5.77 44.73
C ASN A 266 -10.76 -5.86 44.42
N LYS A 267 -10.30 -6.88 43.69
CA LYS A 267 -8.90 -7.11 43.32
C LYS A 267 -8.64 -6.87 41.82
N ILE A 268 -9.66 -7.04 40.98
CA ILE A 268 -9.60 -6.92 39.53
C ILE A 268 -10.45 -5.72 39.11
N SER A 269 -9.80 -4.63 38.70
CA SER A 269 -10.53 -3.42 38.30
C SER A 269 -11.29 -3.63 36.99
N GLU A 270 -10.66 -4.31 36.04
CA GLU A 270 -11.29 -4.66 34.76
C GLU A 270 -10.67 -5.92 34.18
N PHE A 271 -11.50 -6.87 33.78
CA PHE A 271 -11.08 -8.04 33.01
C PHE A 271 -12.04 -8.24 31.85
N TYR A 272 -11.51 -8.06 30.64
CA TYR A 272 -12.21 -8.33 29.39
C TYR A 272 -11.67 -9.62 28.77
N PHE A 273 -12.58 -10.49 28.35
CA PHE A 273 -12.23 -11.79 27.82
C PHE A 273 -13.19 -12.26 26.73
N ILE A 274 -12.77 -13.28 25.98
CA ILE A 274 -13.59 -13.99 25.00
C ILE A 274 -13.68 -15.46 25.40
N ASP A 275 -14.86 -16.07 25.25
CA ASP A 275 -15.00 -17.52 25.39
C ASP A 275 -14.40 -18.20 24.15
N ASN A 276 -13.40 -19.04 24.36
CA ASN A 276 -12.67 -19.71 23.30
C ASN A 276 -13.45 -20.88 22.68
N THR A 277 -14.64 -21.25 23.19
CA THR A 277 -15.46 -22.31 22.59
C THR A 277 -15.74 -22.06 21.10
N ASP A 278 -15.94 -20.78 20.75
CA ASP A 278 -16.43 -20.41 19.42
C ASP A 278 -15.29 -20.07 18.43
N TYR A 279 -14.07 -19.86 18.95
CA TYR A 279 -12.90 -19.49 18.16
C TYR A 279 -11.84 -20.60 18.09
N ASN A 280 -11.73 -21.42 19.15
CA ASN A 280 -10.75 -22.51 19.25
C ASN A 280 -9.31 -22.07 18.88
N VAL A 281 -8.89 -20.89 19.34
CA VAL A 281 -7.56 -20.33 19.09
C VAL A 281 -6.63 -20.54 20.28
N LYS A 282 -5.31 -20.49 20.04
CA LYS A 282 -4.33 -20.52 21.13
C LYS A 282 -4.43 -19.23 21.95
N ALA A 283 -4.59 -19.37 23.26
CA ALA A 283 -4.60 -18.27 24.22
C ALA A 283 -3.25 -18.20 24.96
N TYR A 284 -2.75 -16.98 25.16
CA TYR A 284 -1.58 -16.70 25.99
C TYR A 284 -2.02 -15.96 27.25
N SER A 285 -1.71 -16.50 28.43
CA SER A 285 -2.01 -15.87 29.71
C SER A 285 -0.89 -16.12 30.70
N ALA A 286 -0.47 -15.08 31.40
CA ALA A 286 0.36 -15.15 32.60
C ALA A 286 -0.47 -15.03 33.90
N ILE A 287 -1.80 -14.98 33.78
CA ILE A 287 -2.70 -14.77 34.91
C ILE A 287 -3.08 -16.13 35.51
N GLU A 288 -2.66 -16.35 36.76
CA GLU A 288 -2.99 -17.56 37.52
C GLU A 288 -4.50 -17.65 37.82
N GLY A 289 -5.07 -18.85 37.72
CA GLY A 289 -6.45 -19.13 38.13
C GLY A 289 -7.55 -18.83 37.11
N ILE A 290 -7.23 -18.31 35.92
CA ILE A 290 -8.23 -18.14 34.84
C ILE A 290 -8.68 -19.51 34.30
N LYS A 291 -9.99 -19.68 34.07
CA LYS A 291 -10.54 -20.86 33.39
C LYS A 291 -9.84 -21.05 32.05
N LYS A 292 -9.39 -22.28 31.76
CA LYS A 292 -8.63 -22.61 30.54
C LYS A 292 -9.30 -22.22 29.22
N ASN A 293 -10.63 -22.05 29.18
CA ASN A 293 -11.37 -21.69 27.98
C ASN A 293 -11.53 -20.18 27.76
N LEU A 294 -11.05 -19.32 28.65
CA LEU A 294 -11.18 -17.87 28.47
C LEU A 294 -9.90 -17.30 27.86
N ILE A 295 -10.05 -16.46 26.85
CA ILE A 295 -8.96 -15.71 26.23
C ILE A 295 -8.93 -14.30 26.85
N PRO A 296 -7.89 -13.94 27.61
CA PRO A 296 -7.73 -12.58 28.10
C PRO A 296 -7.53 -11.59 26.94
N ILE A 297 -8.34 -10.54 26.90
CA ILE A 297 -8.19 -9.42 25.96
C ILE A 297 -7.57 -8.22 26.66
N LYS A 298 -8.08 -7.87 27.83
CA LYS A 298 -7.55 -6.80 28.67
C LYS A 298 -7.66 -7.20 30.13
N PHE A 299 -6.60 -6.98 30.89
CA PHE A 299 -6.58 -7.19 32.34
C PHE A 299 -5.98 -5.95 33.00
N ASN A 300 -6.78 -5.29 33.84
CA ASN A 300 -6.51 -3.94 34.32
C ASN A 300 -6.07 -3.06 33.14
N ASN A 301 -4.99 -2.31 33.25
CA ASN A 301 -4.56 -1.36 32.22
C ASN A 301 -3.82 -2.00 31.02
N SER A 302 -3.72 -3.33 30.93
CA SER A 302 -2.90 -4.01 29.93
C SER A 302 -3.73 -4.81 28.93
N ILE A 303 -3.54 -4.54 27.64
CA ILE A 303 -4.14 -5.30 26.53
C ILE A 303 -3.19 -6.43 26.11
N PHE A 304 -3.75 -7.62 25.89
CA PHE A 304 -3.02 -8.79 25.41
C PHE A 304 -3.01 -8.82 23.88
N ASN A 305 -2.13 -8.04 23.25
CA ASN A 305 -2.07 -7.87 21.80
C ASN A 305 -1.95 -9.20 21.03
N ASN A 306 -1.17 -10.16 21.52
CA ASN A 306 -1.04 -11.48 20.88
C ASN A 306 -2.38 -12.24 20.84
N ASN A 307 -3.20 -12.13 21.88
CA ASN A 307 -4.52 -12.76 21.91
C ASN A 307 -5.49 -12.05 20.96
N VAL A 308 -5.47 -10.72 20.96
CA VAL A 308 -6.26 -9.91 20.01
C VAL A 308 -5.91 -10.28 18.56
N LEU A 309 -4.61 -10.33 18.25
CA LEU A 309 -4.11 -10.69 16.92
C LEU A 309 -4.53 -12.11 16.51
N ASN A 310 -4.39 -13.11 17.39
CA ASN A 310 -4.81 -14.48 17.09
C ASN A 310 -6.30 -14.59 16.73
N ILE A 311 -7.15 -13.83 17.44
CA ILE A 311 -8.59 -13.81 17.18
C ILE A 311 -8.89 -13.11 15.86
N ILE A 312 -8.24 -11.98 15.58
CA ILE A 312 -8.37 -11.28 14.30
C ILE A 312 -7.98 -12.21 13.14
N ILE A 313 -6.84 -12.88 13.23
CA ILE A 313 -6.37 -13.82 12.21
C ILE A 313 -7.40 -14.93 11.99
N HIS A 314 -7.94 -15.51 13.06
CA HIS A 314 -8.97 -16.55 12.97
C HIS A 314 -10.25 -16.05 12.29
N ILE A 315 -10.76 -14.88 12.72
CA ILE A 315 -11.95 -14.26 12.13
C ILE A 315 -11.76 -14.02 10.64
N LEU A 316 -10.64 -13.40 10.25
CA LEU A 316 -10.38 -13.07 8.86
C LEU A 316 -10.18 -14.33 8.00
N ASN A 317 -9.49 -15.36 8.51
CA ASN A 317 -9.38 -16.63 7.81
C ASN A 317 -10.76 -17.27 7.58
N ASN A 318 -11.62 -17.34 8.60
CA ASN A 318 -12.94 -17.95 8.46
C ASN A 318 -13.84 -17.27 7.41
N VAL A 319 -13.64 -15.97 7.20
CA VAL A 319 -14.44 -15.17 6.28
C VAL A 319 -13.83 -15.11 4.87
N PHE A 320 -12.50 -15.03 4.75
CA PHE A 320 -11.82 -14.67 3.49
C PHE A 320 -10.87 -15.74 2.91
N THR A 321 -10.74 -16.92 3.54
CA THR A 321 -9.95 -18.03 2.99
C THR A 321 -10.79 -19.22 2.49
N LYS A 322 -12.11 -19.05 2.40
CA LYS A 322 -13.02 -20.08 1.88
C LYS A 322 -13.13 -20.08 0.36
#